data_AF-A0A6J2ULE3-F1
#
_entry.id   AF-A0A6J2ULE3-F1
#
_cell.length_a   1.000
_cell.length_b   1.000
_cell.length_c   1.000
_cell.angle_alpha   90.00
_cell.angle_beta   90.00
_cell.angle_gamma   90.00
#
_symmetry.space_group_name_H-M   'P 1'
#
loop_
_entity.id
_entity.type
_entity.pdbx_description
1 polymer ?
#
loop_
_entity_poly.entity_id
_entity_poly.type
_entity_poly.pdbx_seq_one_letter_code
_entity_poly.pdbx_strand_id
1 'polypeptide(L)'
;MTLQTVLASFFPPKGTPMEWNSKYNWQPIPIFSQALDEDTLLLVRTPCPRYFEALHEVYELPEVKAEAEPYLEMYKELEAHTGLSFKEPEDVQSLYLTLLAEQEWGLELPEWTKEYFPEKMQFLTEQSYVYNVYTPEMQKIKAGPFLRKMFDEMQQKRNSTIKPEKRKLFIYTGHDSTVVNILSALNIWERQLPRYSVMALFELHKNKETGDYWIEIYFRNNPKAPAQKLTVPGCEFQCPLDKLLELAKDVLPTQADDNRCDSKNEEFTEPPLRGP
;
A
#
# COMPACT_ATOMS: atom_id res chain seq x y z
N MET A 1 5.68 -14.85 3.85
CA MET A 1 5.63 -16.11 3.06
C MET A 1 5.14 -15.91 1.62
N THR A 2 4.19 -15.02 1.34
CA THR A 2 3.62 -14.77 0.00
C THR A 2 4.66 -14.65 -1.13
N LEU A 3 5.75 -13.91 -0.91
CA LEU A 3 6.79 -13.77 -1.94
C LEU A 3 7.45 -15.11 -2.31
N GLN A 4 7.63 -16.02 -1.35
CA GLN A 4 8.21 -17.34 -1.61
C GLN A 4 7.31 -18.18 -2.52
N THR A 5 5.99 -18.11 -2.33
CA THR A 5 5.03 -18.86 -3.17
C THR A 5 4.95 -18.26 -4.57
N VAL A 6 4.94 -16.93 -4.69
CA VAL A 6 5.02 -16.24 -5.99
C VAL A 6 6.28 -16.65 -6.75
N LEU A 7 7.44 -16.60 -6.09
CA LEU A 7 8.73 -16.95 -6.71
C LEU A 7 8.82 -18.43 -7.10
N ALA A 8 8.24 -19.33 -6.31
CA ALA A 8 8.16 -20.75 -6.64
C ALA A 8 7.36 -21.00 -7.93
N SER A 9 6.31 -20.21 -8.19
CA SER A 9 5.52 -20.31 -9.43
C SER A 9 6.16 -19.57 -10.61
N PHE A 10 6.82 -18.44 -10.38
CA PHE A 10 7.46 -17.64 -11.44
C PHE A 10 8.73 -18.30 -11.99
N PHE A 11 9.50 -18.99 -11.14
CA PHE A 11 10.81 -19.52 -11.49
C PHE A 11 10.95 -21.02 -11.19
N PRO A 12 10.15 -21.89 -11.82
CA PRO A 12 10.34 -23.33 -11.71
C PRO A 12 11.71 -23.73 -12.32
N PRO A 13 12.57 -24.48 -11.61
CA PRO A 13 13.91 -24.80 -12.11
C PRO A 13 13.95 -25.96 -13.11
N LYS A 14 12.87 -26.73 -13.30
CA LYS A 14 12.86 -27.91 -14.18
C LYS A 14 13.34 -27.57 -15.59
N GLY A 15 14.32 -28.31 -16.08
CA GLY A 15 14.93 -28.10 -17.40
C GLY A 15 15.88 -26.91 -17.46
N THR A 16 16.26 -26.32 -16.32
CA THR A 16 17.25 -25.25 -16.23
C THR A 16 18.50 -25.73 -15.49
N PRO A 17 19.66 -25.04 -15.61
CA PRO A 17 20.84 -25.33 -14.80
C PRO A 17 20.63 -25.24 -13.28
N MET A 18 19.51 -24.67 -12.84
CA MET A 18 19.15 -24.53 -11.42
C MET A 18 18.33 -25.72 -10.88
N GLU A 19 18.07 -26.75 -11.69
CA GLU A 19 17.42 -27.99 -11.25
C GLU A 19 18.36 -28.79 -10.33
N TRP A 20 18.31 -28.48 -9.04
CA TRP A 20 19.16 -29.11 -8.02
C TRP A 20 18.56 -30.41 -7.45
N ASN A 21 17.26 -30.64 -7.64
CA ASN A 21 16.55 -31.80 -7.10
C ASN A 21 15.45 -32.29 -8.05
N SER A 22 15.58 -33.53 -8.54
CA SER A 22 14.63 -34.14 -9.49
C SER A 22 13.24 -34.43 -8.90
N LYS A 23 13.09 -34.45 -7.58
CA LYS A 23 11.80 -34.65 -6.90
C LYS A 23 11.05 -33.33 -6.64
N TYR A 24 11.76 -32.19 -6.63
CA TYR A 24 11.18 -30.91 -6.26
C TYR A 24 11.43 -29.86 -7.35
N ASN A 25 10.37 -29.45 -8.04
CA ASN A 25 10.41 -28.35 -9.00
C ASN A 25 10.39 -26.99 -8.28
N TRP A 26 11.39 -26.73 -7.45
CA TRP A 26 11.55 -25.51 -6.66
C TRP A 26 13.02 -25.16 -6.52
N GLN A 27 13.35 -23.88 -6.50
CA GLN A 27 14.72 -23.40 -6.25
C GLN A 27 14.71 -22.31 -5.17
N PRO A 28 15.77 -22.23 -4.35
CA PRO A 28 15.90 -21.15 -3.38
C PRO A 28 16.15 -19.83 -4.10
N ILE A 29 15.32 -18.82 -3.82
CA ILE A 29 15.52 -17.45 -4.26
C ILE A 29 15.60 -16.57 -3.03
N PRO A 30 16.68 -15.78 -2.84
CA PRO A 30 16.85 -14.97 -1.65
C PRO A 30 15.78 -13.88 -1.57
N ILE A 31 15.23 -13.71 -0.37
CA ILE A 31 14.29 -12.65 -0.03
C ILE A 31 14.93 -11.80 1.05
N PHE A 32 14.89 -10.49 0.83
CA PHE A 32 15.41 -9.51 1.77
C PHE A 32 14.24 -8.81 2.45
N SER A 33 14.38 -8.55 3.74
CA SER A 33 13.40 -7.85 4.56
C SER A 33 14.11 -6.96 5.58
N GLN A 34 13.43 -5.91 6.03
CA GLN A 34 13.80 -5.14 7.20
C GLN A 34 13.01 -5.64 8.41
N ALA A 35 13.52 -5.38 9.62
CA ALA A 35 12.71 -5.56 10.82
C ALA A 35 11.50 -4.61 10.78
N LEU A 36 10.39 -4.99 11.44
CA LEU A 36 9.13 -4.27 11.34
C LEU A 36 9.24 -2.83 11.87
N ASP A 37 9.99 -2.61 12.94
CA ASP A 37 10.29 -1.33 13.58
C ASP A 37 11.37 -0.50 12.86
N GLU A 38 12.00 -1.08 11.85
CA GLU A 38 13.02 -0.44 10.99
C GLU A 38 12.53 -0.24 9.54
N ASP A 39 11.30 -0.65 9.21
CA ASP A 39 10.75 -0.51 7.87
C ASP A 39 10.56 0.97 7.54
N THR A 40 11.38 1.46 6.62
CA THR A 40 11.39 2.85 6.12
C THR A 40 10.81 2.98 4.72
N LEU A 41 10.32 1.87 4.14
CA LEU A 41 10.02 1.76 2.71
C LEU A 41 8.59 1.34 2.41
N LEU A 42 8.09 0.25 2.99
CA LEU A 42 6.81 -0.37 2.59
C LEU A 42 5.66 -0.03 3.53
N LEU A 43 5.83 -0.24 4.83
CA LEU A 43 4.87 0.21 5.85
C LEU A 43 5.23 1.57 6.46
N VAL A 44 6.52 1.93 6.43
CA VAL A 44 7.08 3.13 7.08
C VAL A 44 6.69 3.16 8.56
N ARG A 45 7.29 2.25 9.34
CA ARG A 45 7.02 1.99 10.77
C ARG A 45 8.13 2.47 11.70
N THR A 46 9.17 3.10 11.16
CA THR A 46 10.07 3.92 11.99
C THR A 46 9.29 5.06 12.65
N PRO A 47 9.65 5.48 13.88
CA PRO A 47 8.95 6.53 14.60
C PRO A 47 8.72 7.78 13.75
N CYS A 48 7.49 8.27 13.75
CA CYS A 48 7.08 9.41 12.95
C CYS A 48 5.90 10.15 13.61
N PRO A 49 6.13 10.89 14.72
CA PRO A 49 5.06 11.55 15.46
C PRO A 49 4.26 12.53 14.60
N ARG A 50 4.91 13.20 13.63
CA ARG A 50 4.22 14.09 12.68
C ARG A 50 3.10 13.41 11.90
N TYR A 51 3.26 12.13 11.54
CA TYR A 51 2.23 11.39 10.80
C TYR A 51 0.95 11.26 11.62
N PHE A 52 1.07 10.92 12.90
CA PHE A 52 -0.08 10.74 13.79
C PHE A 52 -0.75 12.08 14.12
N GLU A 53 0.02 13.15 14.29
CA GLU A 53 -0.55 14.50 14.36
C GLU A 53 -1.35 14.84 13.09
N ALA A 54 -0.78 14.58 11.91
CA ALA A 54 -1.46 14.86 10.63
C ALA A 54 -2.73 14.03 10.47
N LEU A 55 -2.72 12.76 10.88
CA LEU A 55 -3.90 11.90 10.87
C LEU A 55 -4.99 12.43 11.82
N HIS A 56 -4.62 12.86 13.03
CA HIS A 56 -5.58 13.49 13.94
C HIS A 56 -6.12 14.82 13.38
N GLU A 57 -5.27 15.64 12.75
CA GLU A 57 -5.69 16.86 12.05
C GLU A 57 -6.73 16.54 10.95
N VAL A 58 -6.55 15.43 10.22
CA VAL A 58 -7.51 14.96 9.19
C VAL A 58 -8.84 14.55 9.82
N TYR A 59 -8.83 13.82 10.93
CA TYR A 59 -10.08 13.44 11.63
C TYR A 59 -10.84 14.64 12.18
N GLU A 60 -10.18 15.77 12.40
CA GLU A 60 -10.81 17.00 12.87
C GLU A 60 -11.44 17.85 11.75
N LEU A 61 -11.18 17.52 10.47
CA LEU A 61 -11.74 18.24 9.32
C LEU A 61 -13.28 18.12 9.27
N PRO A 62 -14.01 19.20 8.93
CA PRO A 62 -15.47 19.18 8.88
C PRO A 62 -16.05 18.09 7.97
N GLU A 63 -15.46 17.90 6.79
CA GLU A 63 -15.87 16.90 5.81
C GLU A 63 -15.64 15.47 6.31
N VAL A 64 -14.51 15.22 6.99
CA VAL A 64 -14.18 13.90 7.54
C VAL A 64 -15.09 13.56 8.72
N LYS A 65 -15.36 14.53 9.60
CA LYS A 65 -16.34 14.37 10.68
C LYS A 65 -17.74 14.09 10.15
N ALA A 66 -18.16 14.79 9.10
CA ALA A 66 -19.46 14.57 8.48
C ALA A 66 -19.58 13.17 7.84
N GLU A 67 -18.48 12.63 7.30
CA GLU A 67 -18.43 11.25 6.79
C GLU A 67 -18.52 10.20 7.92
N ALA A 68 -17.94 10.48 9.09
CA ALA A 68 -17.93 9.57 10.23
C ALA A 68 -19.20 9.65 11.11
N GLU A 69 -19.85 10.81 11.20
CA GLU A 69 -21.00 11.08 12.08
C GLU A 69 -22.12 10.04 11.98
N PRO A 70 -22.54 9.56 10.78
CA PRO A 70 -23.59 8.54 10.66
C PRO A 70 -23.26 7.19 11.32
N TYR A 71 -21.99 6.94 11.63
CA TYR A 71 -21.49 5.66 12.14
C TYR A 71 -21.17 5.69 13.64
N LEU A 72 -21.29 6.83 14.31
CA LEU A 72 -20.93 6.96 15.73
C LEU A 72 -21.78 6.09 16.65
N GLU A 73 -23.03 5.80 16.29
CA GLU A 73 -23.85 4.87 17.06
C GLU A 73 -23.38 3.42 16.88
N MET A 74 -23.01 3.04 15.64
CA MET A 74 -22.41 1.73 15.36
C MET A 74 -21.14 1.50 16.19
N TYR A 75 -20.33 2.54 16.47
CA TYR A 75 -19.14 2.39 17.31
C TYR A 75 -19.49 1.91 18.71
N LYS A 76 -20.54 2.49 19.32
CA LYS A 76 -21.01 2.10 20.66
C LYS A 76 -21.59 0.69 20.67
N GLU A 77 -22.34 0.34 19.63
CA GLU A 77 -22.93 -0.99 19.47
C GLU A 77 -21.83 -2.07 19.33
N LEU A 78 -20.82 -1.81 18.50
CA LEU A 78 -19.67 -2.70 18.33
C LEU A 78 -18.84 -2.84 19.62
N GLU A 79 -18.65 -1.74 20.36
CA GLU A 79 -17.99 -1.77 21.68
C GLU A 79 -18.77 -2.64 22.67
N ALA A 80 -20.10 -2.54 22.70
CA ALA A 80 -20.95 -3.38 23.55
C ALA A 80 -20.88 -4.87 23.19
N HIS A 81 -20.77 -5.20 21.89
CA HIS A 81 -20.67 -6.59 21.42
C HIS A 81 -19.30 -7.22 21.65
N THR A 82 -18.23 -6.46 21.48
CA THR A 82 -16.85 -6.98 21.44
C THR A 82 -16.06 -6.72 22.72
N GLY A 83 -16.43 -5.70 23.50
CA GLY A 83 -15.63 -5.18 24.61
C GLY A 83 -14.37 -4.40 24.17
N LEU A 84 -14.20 -4.15 22.87
CA LEU A 84 -13.10 -3.36 22.31
C LEU A 84 -13.52 -1.89 22.14
N SER A 85 -12.57 -0.97 22.23
CA SER A 85 -12.85 0.45 22.04
C SER A 85 -12.89 0.82 20.55
N PHE A 86 -13.94 1.51 20.12
CA PHE A 86 -14.09 2.04 18.75
C PHE A 86 -14.14 3.57 18.80
N LYS A 87 -13.08 4.20 18.30
CA LYS A 87 -12.92 5.66 18.26
C LYS A 87 -12.70 6.17 16.85
N GLU A 88 -12.13 5.34 15.98
CA GLU A 88 -11.67 5.75 14.66
C GLU A 88 -12.06 4.71 13.59
N PRO A 89 -12.09 5.11 12.30
CA PRO A 89 -12.38 4.20 11.20
C PRO A 89 -11.48 2.95 11.13
N GLU A 90 -10.22 3.05 11.58
CA GLU A 90 -9.29 1.91 11.66
C GLU A 90 -9.81 0.81 12.62
N ASP A 91 -10.49 1.16 13.71
CA ASP A 91 -11.02 0.17 14.65
C ASP A 91 -12.11 -0.68 13.98
N VAL A 92 -12.97 -0.05 13.18
CA VAL A 92 -13.98 -0.75 12.37
C VAL A 92 -13.32 -1.60 11.29
N GLN A 93 -12.29 -1.08 10.62
CA GLN A 93 -11.52 -1.83 9.63
C GLN A 93 -10.93 -3.11 10.24
N SER A 94 -10.31 -3.02 11.41
CA SER A 94 -9.69 -4.16 12.09
C SER A 94 -10.70 -5.27 12.39
N LEU A 95 -11.88 -4.91 12.92
CA LEU A 95 -12.95 -5.87 13.16
C LEU A 95 -13.51 -6.43 11.84
N TYR A 96 -13.73 -5.59 10.82
CA TYR A 96 -14.22 -6.02 9.52
C TYR A 96 -13.30 -7.07 8.89
N LEU A 97 -11.99 -6.81 8.87
CA LEU A 97 -11.01 -7.73 8.29
C LEU A 97 -10.92 -9.04 9.07
N THR A 98 -11.10 -8.99 10.40
CA THR A 98 -11.20 -10.19 11.24
C THR A 98 -12.41 -11.03 10.85
N LEU A 99 -13.61 -10.42 10.81
CA LEU A 99 -14.85 -11.11 10.43
C LEU A 99 -14.79 -11.66 9.00
N LEU A 100 -14.18 -10.91 8.07
CA LEU A 100 -13.97 -11.36 6.70
C LEU A 100 -13.07 -12.59 6.65
N ALA A 101 -11.96 -12.59 7.40
CA ALA A 101 -11.06 -13.74 7.46
C ALA A 101 -11.73 -14.97 8.06
N GLU A 102 -12.50 -14.81 9.14
CA GLU A 102 -13.27 -15.89 9.75
C GLU A 102 -14.30 -16.47 8.77
N GLN A 103 -15.07 -15.61 8.08
CA GLN A 103 -16.05 -16.04 7.09
C GLN A 103 -15.40 -16.76 5.90
N GLU A 104 -14.29 -16.23 5.35
CA GLU A 104 -13.59 -16.86 4.22
C GLU A 104 -12.93 -18.19 4.61
N TRP A 105 -12.57 -18.37 5.89
CA TRP A 105 -12.12 -19.64 6.43
C TRP A 105 -13.25 -20.64 6.68
N GLY A 106 -14.52 -20.21 6.59
CA GLY A 106 -15.70 -21.04 6.80
C GLY A 106 -16.12 -21.16 8.26
N LEU A 107 -15.72 -20.23 9.12
CA LEU A 107 -16.22 -20.14 10.49
C LEU A 107 -17.61 -19.49 10.49
N GLU A 108 -18.44 -19.93 11.43
CA GLU A 108 -19.73 -19.29 11.68
C GLU A 108 -19.51 -18.01 12.48
N LEU A 109 -19.91 -16.87 11.91
CA LEU A 109 -19.82 -15.59 12.59
C LEU A 109 -20.91 -15.50 13.68
N PRO A 110 -20.65 -14.80 14.80
CA PRO A 110 -21.66 -14.55 15.83
C PRO A 110 -22.92 -13.87 15.26
N GLU A 111 -24.10 -14.20 15.80
CA GLU A 111 -25.40 -13.73 15.25
C GLU A 111 -25.49 -12.20 15.12
N TRP A 112 -24.89 -11.46 16.05
CA TRP A 112 -24.91 -10.00 16.05
C TRP A 112 -24.21 -9.39 14.83
N THR A 113 -23.26 -10.09 14.20
CA THR A 113 -22.49 -9.54 13.08
C THR A 113 -23.35 -9.33 11.84
N LYS A 114 -24.44 -10.08 11.67
CA LYS A 114 -25.35 -9.99 10.51
C LYS A 114 -25.97 -8.60 10.33
N GLU A 115 -26.05 -7.82 11.41
CA GLU A 115 -26.56 -6.47 11.35
C GLU A 115 -25.54 -5.47 10.77
N TYR A 116 -24.24 -5.75 10.91
CA TYR A 116 -23.16 -4.80 10.63
C TYR A 116 -22.30 -5.22 9.45
N PHE A 117 -21.92 -6.48 9.39
CA PHE A 117 -20.97 -7.04 8.44
C PHE A 117 -21.68 -7.74 7.27
N PRO A 118 -21.24 -7.51 6.02
CA PRO A 118 -20.22 -6.53 5.62
C PRO A 118 -20.74 -5.10 5.45
N GLU A 119 -22.02 -4.90 5.15
CA GLU A 119 -22.49 -3.68 4.47
C GLU A 119 -22.38 -2.39 5.29
N LYS A 120 -22.77 -2.39 6.58
CA LYS A 120 -22.72 -1.17 7.41
C LYS A 120 -21.30 -0.77 7.75
N MET A 121 -20.38 -1.74 7.85
CA MET A 121 -18.98 -1.51 8.20
C MET A 121 -18.11 -1.14 6.99
N GLN A 122 -18.55 -1.46 5.77
CA GLN A 122 -17.73 -1.36 4.56
C GLN A 122 -17.21 0.04 4.29
N PHE A 123 -18.06 1.08 4.40
CA PHE A 123 -17.66 2.46 4.10
C PHE A 123 -16.43 2.89 4.94
N LEU A 124 -16.51 2.75 6.27
CA LEU A 124 -15.41 3.13 7.15
C LEU A 124 -14.17 2.25 6.97
N THR A 125 -14.38 0.96 6.68
CA THR A 125 -13.28 0.03 6.37
C THR A 125 -12.49 0.50 5.15
N GLU A 126 -13.17 0.87 4.06
CA GLU A 126 -12.51 1.39 2.86
C GLU A 126 -11.92 2.79 3.09
N GLN A 127 -12.65 3.64 3.81
CA GLN A 127 -12.30 5.03 4.01
C GLN A 127 -11.10 5.20 4.96
N SER A 128 -10.91 4.31 5.94
CA SER A 128 -9.73 4.32 6.82
C SER A 128 -8.41 4.25 6.04
N TYR A 129 -8.32 3.47 4.95
CA TYR A 129 -7.14 3.47 4.07
C TYR A 129 -6.92 4.82 3.38
N VAL A 130 -8.01 5.52 3.02
CA VAL A 130 -7.94 6.84 2.39
C VAL A 130 -7.46 7.89 3.40
N TYR A 131 -8.00 7.87 4.63
CA TYR A 131 -7.58 8.81 5.68
C TYR A 131 -6.10 8.66 6.05
N ASN A 132 -5.56 7.44 6.04
CA ASN A 132 -4.14 7.17 6.28
C ASN A 132 -3.17 7.87 5.30
N VAL A 133 -3.66 8.37 4.16
CA VAL A 133 -2.86 9.11 3.17
C VAL A 133 -3.66 10.26 2.56
N TYR A 134 -4.45 10.94 3.39
CA TYR A 134 -5.42 11.96 2.94
C TYR A 134 -4.75 13.20 2.33
N THR A 135 -3.62 13.63 2.90
CA THR A 135 -2.92 14.85 2.49
C THR A 135 -1.62 14.54 1.73
N PRO A 136 -1.12 15.46 0.88
CA PRO A 136 0.17 15.30 0.22
C PRO A 136 1.34 15.08 1.20
N GLU A 137 1.27 15.67 2.40
CA GLU A 137 2.26 15.45 3.45
C GLU A 137 2.26 14.01 3.96
N MET A 138 1.09 13.45 4.26
CA MET A 138 0.95 12.05 4.70
C MET A 138 1.36 11.08 3.59
N GLN A 139 1.00 11.38 2.34
CA GLN A 139 1.43 10.63 1.15
C GLN A 139 2.96 10.65 1.00
N LYS A 140 3.59 11.81 1.19
CA LYS A 140 5.06 11.93 1.18
C LYS A 140 5.71 11.10 2.28
N ILE A 141 5.11 11.05 3.47
CA ILE A 141 5.61 10.24 4.59
C ILE A 141 5.47 8.73 4.28
N LYS A 142 4.28 8.27 3.90
CA LYS A 142 3.95 6.83 3.81
C LYS A 142 4.28 6.18 2.46
N ALA A 143 4.11 6.89 1.35
CA ALA A 143 4.35 6.37 -0.01
C ALA A 143 5.62 6.92 -0.64
N GLY A 144 6.01 8.14 -0.27
CA GLY A 144 7.14 8.86 -0.83
C GLY A 144 8.46 8.08 -0.86
N PRO A 145 8.89 7.40 0.22
CA PRO A 145 10.13 6.61 0.21
C PRO A 145 10.15 5.53 -0.88
N PHE A 146 9.03 4.81 -1.04
CA PHE A 146 8.89 3.80 -2.09
C PHE A 146 8.90 4.42 -3.48
N LEU A 147 8.09 5.46 -3.70
CA LEU A 147 8.01 6.14 -5.00
C LEU A 147 9.36 6.71 -5.42
N ARG A 148 10.09 7.38 -4.52
CA ARG A 148 11.46 7.87 -4.74
C ARG A 148 12.36 6.74 -5.18
N LYS A 149 12.41 5.65 -4.42
CA LYS A 149 13.26 4.49 -4.72
C LYS A 149 12.92 3.88 -6.09
N MET A 150 11.64 3.67 -6.38
CA MET A 150 11.18 3.10 -7.64
C MET A 150 11.57 4.00 -8.83
N PHE A 151 11.32 5.30 -8.75
CA PHE A 151 11.67 6.23 -9.83
C PHE A 151 13.17 6.36 -10.00
N ASP A 152 13.96 6.36 -8.93
CA ASP A 152 15.41 6.36 -9.01
C ASP A 152 15.93 5.10 -9.73
N GLU A 153 15.37 3.93 -9.44
CA GLU A 153 15.70 2.68 -10.14
C GLU A 153 15.33 2.74 -11.63
N MET A 154 14.19 3.34 -11.98
CA MET A 154 13.80 3.56 -13.38
C MET A 154 14.73 4.53 -14.11
N GLN A 155 15.12 5.63 -13.46
CA GLN A 155 16.09 6.58 -14.01
C GLN A 155 17.48 5.95 -14.17
N GLN A 156 17.92 5.14 -13.19
CA GLN A 156 19.15 4.37 -13.29
C GLN A 156 19.09 3.36 -14.45
N LYS A 157 17.93 2.74 -14.69
CA LYS A 157 17.74 1.84 -15.85
C LYS A 157 17.81 2.61 -17.17
N ARG A 158 17.17 3.78 -17.26
CA ARG A 158 17.26 4.69 -18.42
C ARG A 158 18.70 5.09 -18.72
N ASN A 159 19.46 5.41 -17.68
CA ASN A 159 20.83 5.92 -17.78
C ASN A 159 21.90 4.80 -17.82
N SER A 160 21.51 3.52 -17.85
CA SER A 160 22.42 2.37 -17.82
C SER A 160 23.35 2.33 -16.59
N THR A 161 22.91 2.85 -15.44
CA THR A 161 23.67 2.86 -14.17
C THR A 161 23.11 1.90 -13.11
N ILE A 162 21.97 1.27 -13.39
CA ILE A 162 21.33 0.32 -12.46
C ILE A 162 22.25 -0.87 -12.13
N LYS A 163 22.24 -1.30 -10.86
CA LYS A 163 23.02 -2.46 -10.42
C LYS A 163 22.11 -3.57 -9.87
N PRO A 164 22.26 -4.82 -10.33
CA PRO A 164 23.07 -5.26 -11.47
C PRO A 164 22.53 -4.71 -12.81
N GLU A 165 23.40 -4.49 -13.79
CA GLU A 165 23.04 -3.92 -15.11
C GLU A 165 21.88 -4.68 -15.79
N LYS A 166 21.89 -6.01 -15.63
CA LYS A 166 20.90 -6.93 -16.18
C LYS A 166 19.60 -7.00 -15.36
N ARG A 167 19.42 -6.17 -14.32
CA ARG A 167 18.17 -6.13 -13.54
C ARG A 167 17.00 -5.80 -14.47
N LYS A 168 15.94 -6.62 -14.38
CA LYS A 168 14.71 -6.52 -15.18
C LYS A 168 13.43 -6.42 -14.34
N LEU A 169 13.46 -6.90 -13.10
CA LEU A 169 12.28 -6.99 -12.25
C LEU A 169 12.67 -6.71 -10.79
N PHE A 170 11.82 -5.95 -10.12
CA PHE A 170 11.79 -5.81 -8.67
C PHE A 170 10.42 -6.31 -8.20
N ILE A 171 10.40 -7.13 -7.15
CA ILE A 171 9.15 -7.58 -6.53
C ILE A 171 9.20 -7.16 -5.07
N TYR A 172 8.22 -6.38 -4.66
CA TYR A 172 8.05 -5.96 -3.28
C TYR A 172 6.77 -6.62 -2.75
N THR A 173 6.82 -7.09 -1.50
CA THR A 173 5.66 -7.65 -0.82
C THR A 173 5.45 -6.84 0.44
N GLY A 174 4.49 -5.92 0.36
CA GLY A 174 4.02 -5.13 1.49
C GLY A 174 2.64 -5.59 1.93
N HIS A 175 1.84 -4.63 2.38
CA HIS A 175 0.48 -4.84 2.87
C HIS A 175 -0.53 -4.22 1.91
N ASP A 176 -1.81 -4.46 2.16
CA ASP A 176 -2.93 -3.75 1.55
C ASP A 176 -2.71 -2.23 1.55
N SER A 177 -2.40 -1.66 2.72
CA SER A 177 -2.07 -0.26 2.92
C SER A 177 -0.89 0.20 2.06
N THR A 178 0.14 -0.62 1.85
CA THR A 178 1.26 -0.28 0.97
C THR A 178 0.76 0.02 -0.45
N VAL A 179 -0.13 -0.82 -1.01
CA VAL A 179 -0.66 -0.60 -2.36
C VAL A 179 -1.57 0.63 -2.39
N VAL A 180 -2.44 0.80 -1.40
CA VAL A 180 -3.30 1.99 -1.31
C VAL A 180 -2.47 3.26 -1.23
N ASN A 181 -1.49 3.32 -0.34
CA ASN A 181 -0.64 4.50 -0.13
C ASN A 181 0.05 4.93 -1.43
N ILE A 182 0.65 3.97 -2.15
CA ILE A 182 1.36 4.23 -3.42
C ILE A 182 0.41 4.74 -4.50
N LEU A 183 -0.75 4.10 -4.67
CA LEU A 183 -1.72 4.50 -5.71
C LEU A 183 -2.43 5.81 -5.37
N SER A 184 -2.72 6.06 -4.10
CA SER A 184 -3.29 7.34 -3.61
C SER A 184 -2.32 8.49 -3.83
N ALA A 185 -1.03 8.31 -3.52
CA ALA A 185 0.00 9.33 -3.73
C ALA A 185 0.21 9.69 -5.22
N LEU A 186 -0.19 8.81 -6.15
CA LEU A 186 -0.21 9.06 -7.58
C LEU A 186 -1.59 9.50 -8.11
N ASN A 187 -2.56 9.75 -7.22
CA ASN A 187 -3.94 10.13 -7.53
C ASN A 187 -4.67 9.14 -8.47
N ILE A 188 -4.40 7.84 -8.31
CA ILE A 188 -4.97 6.75 -9.12
C ILE A 188 -5.59 5.63 -8.27
N TRP A 189 -5.79 5.87 -6.97
CA TRP A 189 -6.57 5.00 -6.12
C TRP A 189 -8.05 5.37 -6.18
N GLU A 190 -8.89 4.41 -6.52
CA GLU A 190 -10.35 4.50 -6.35
C GLU A 190 -10.75 3.76 -5.08
N ARG A 191 -11.57 4.38 -4.24
CA ARG A 191 -12.01 3.79 -2.96
C ARG A 191 -12.65 2.43 -3.19
N GLN A 192 -12.03 1.41 -2.60
CA GLN A 192 -12.48 0.03 -2.63
C GLN A 192 -11.75 -0.74 -1.52
N LEU A 193 -12.27 -1.90 -1.12
CA LEU A 193 -11.54 -2.80 -0.23
C LEU A 193 -10.35 -3.44 -0.95
N PRO A 194 -9.10 -3.29 -0.48
CA PRO A 194 -7.96 -4.05 -1.02
C PRO A 194 -8.10 -5.52 -0.62
N ARG A 195 -8.18 -6.41 -1.60
CA ARG A 195 -8.38 -7.85 -1.38
C ARG A 195 -7.04 -8.57 -1.27
N TYR A 196 -7.08 -9.81 -0.77
CA TYR A 196 -5.90 -10.67 -0.77
C TYR A 196 -5.25 -10.75 -2.16
N SER A 197 -3.92 -10.62 -2.17
CA SER A 197 -3.10 -10.53 -3.39
C SER A 197 -3.39 -9.31 -4.27
N VAL A 198 -3.89 -8.21 -3.70
CA VAL A 198 -3.91 -6.91 -4.35
C VAL A 198 -2.51 -6.53 -4.83
N MET A 199 -2.41 -6.01 -6.05
CA MET A 199 -1.13 -5.78 -6.72
C MET A 199 -1.19 -4.55 -7.63
N ALA A 200 -0.13 -3.75 -7.60
CA ALA A 200 0.17 -2.74 -8.60
C ALA A 200 1.41 -3.16 -9.40
N LEU A 201 1.39 -2.97 -10.73
CA LEU A 201 2.53 -3.17 -11.60
C LEU A 201 2.92 -1.84 -12.24
N PHE A 202 4.21 -1.54 -12.26
CA PHE A 202 4.79 -0.37 -12.89
C PHE A 202 5.80 -0.85 -13.94
N GLU A 203 5.49 -0.64 -15.21
CA GLU A 203 6.32 -1.10 -16.32
C GLU A 203 7.03 0.08 -16.96
N LEU A 204 8.37 0.06 -16.94
CA LEU A 204 9.19 1.02 -17.68
C LEU A 204 9.46 0.50 -19.09
N HIS A 205 9.00 1.23 -20.08
CA HIS A 205 9.16 0.93 -21.50
C HIS A 205 10.15 1.88 -22.18
N LYS A 206 10.72 1.44 -23.30
CA LYS A 206 11.64 2.23 -24.12
C LYS A 206 11.24 2.16 -25.60
N ASN A 207 11.11 3.31 -26.24
CA ASN A 207 10.96 3.40 -27.69
C ASN A 207 12.31 3.06 -28.34
N LYS A 208 12.35 2.05 -29.21
CA LYS A 208 13.60 1.67 -29.89
C LYS A 208 14.04 2.66 -30.96
N GLU A 209 13.12 3.44 -31.51
CA GLU A 209 13.36 4.40 -32.59
C GLU A 209 13.75 5.77 -32.03
N THR A 210 12.94 6.31 -31.10
CA THR A 210 13.19 7.64 -30.52
C THR A 210 14.12 7.61 -29.31
N GLY A 211 14.20 6.47 -28.62
CA GLY A 211 14.93 6.33 -27.35
C GLY A 211 14.15 6.79 -26.13
N ASP A 212 12.93 7.29 -26.29
CA ASP A 212 12.10 7.81 -25.20
C ASP A 212 11.63 6.72 -24.23
N TYR A 213 11.38 7.10 -22.99
CA TYR A 213 10.91 6.20 -21.93
C TYR A 213 9.55 6.64 -21.40
N TRP A 214 8.67 5.66 -21.18
CA TRP A 214 7.36 5.87 -20.55
C TRP A 214 7.07 4.77 -19.54
N ILE A 215 6.10 5.04 -18.66
CA ILE A 215 5.61 4.13 -17.65
C ILE A 215 4.15 3.76 -17.97
N GLU A 216 3.84 2.48 -17.85
CA GLU A 216 2.48 1.96 -17.83
C GLU A 216 2.18 1.41 -16.43
N ILE A 217 1.02 1.77 -15.87
CA ILE A 217 0.61 1.34 -14.52
C ILE A 217 -0.60 0.44 -14.63
N TYR A 218 -0.53 -0.69 -13.94
CA TYR A 218 -1.60 -1.67 -13.88
C TYR A 218 -1.97 -1.98 -12.44
N PHE A 219 -3.25 -2.24 -12.19
CA PHE A 219 -3.76 -2.59 -10.87
C PHE A 219 -4.62 -3.85 -10.94
N ARG A 220 -4.49 -4.71 -9.94
CA ARG A 220 -5.25 -5.95 -9.86
C ARG A 220 -5.71 -6.18 -8.43
N ASN A 221 -7.02 -6.08 -8.22
CA ASN A 221 -7.66 -6.36 -6.92
C ASN A 221 -8.43 -7.69 -6.92
N ASN A 222 -8.48 -8.42 -8.03
CA ASN A 222 -9.16 -9.71 -8.12
C ASN A 222 -8.28 -10.73 -8.87
N PRO A 223 -7.88 -11.84 -8.23
CA PRO A 223 -7.01 -12.84 -8.84
C PRO A 223 -7.67 -13.63 -9.99
N LYS A 224 -8.99 -13.46 -10.21
CA LYS A 224 -9.72 -14.03 -11.36
C LYS A 224 -9.95 -13.02 -12.49
N ALA A 225 -9.64 -11.74 -12.27
CA ALA A 225 -9.79 -10.69 -13.27
C ALA A 225 -8.43 -10.34 -13.91
N PRO A 226 -8.42 -9.79 -15.15
CA PRO A 226 -7.22 -9.18 -15.72
C PRO A 226 -6.80 -7.93 -14.92
N ALA A 227 -5.53 -7.55 -15.04
CA ALA A 227 -5.07 -6.29 -14.48
C ALA A 227 -5.67 -5.10 -15.24
N GLN A 228 -6.18 -4.13 -14.50
CA GLN A 228 -6.77 -2.90 -15.00
C GLN A 228 -5.67 -1.90 -15.32
N LYS A 229 -5.84 -1.13 -16.39
CA LYS A 229 -4.94 -0.03 -16.75
C LYS A 229 -5.30 1.18 -15.90
N LEU A 230 -4.31 1.78 -15.24
CA LEU A 230 -4.46 3.03 -14.51
C LEU A 230 -3.78 4.16 -15.27
N THR A 231 -4.43 5.34 -15.29
CA THR A 231 -3.90 6.55 -15.93
C THR A 231 -3.76 7.64 -14.89
N VAL A 232 -2.54 8.15 -14.73
CA VAL A 232 -2.25 9.25 -13.80
C VAL A 232 -2.90 10.52 -14.31
N PRO A 233 -3.67 11.27 -13.49
CA PRO A 233 -4.25 12.54 -13.89
C PRO A 233 -3.21 13.49 -14.48
N GLY A 234 -3.55 14.09 -15.63
CA GLY A 234 -2.62 14.93 -16.38
C GLY A 234 -1.68 14.16 -17.31
N CYS A 235 -1.78 12.84 -17.41
CA CYS A 235 -1.04 12.00 -18.35
C CYS A 235 -1.95 11.14 -19.24
N GLU A 236 -1.37 10.59 -20.31
CA GLU A 236 -1.96 9.47 -21.05
C GLU A 236 -1.55 8.14 -20.38
N PHE A 237 -2.17 7.03 -20.77
CA PHE A 237 -1.82 5.70 -20.24
C PHE A 237 -0.32 5.39 -20.36
N GLN A 238 0.30 5.77 -21.49
CA GLN A 238 1.74 5.72 -21.69
C GLN A 238 2.38 7.01 -21.22
N CYS A 239 2.62 7.11 -19.91
CA CYS A 239 3.05 8.36 -19.30
C CYS A 239 4.57 8.55 -19.42
N PRO A 240 5.09 9.62 -20.06
CA PRO A 240 6.52 9.87 -20.14
C PRO A 240 7.17 9.88 -18.75
N LEU A 241 8.33 9.24 -18.59
CA LEU A 241 8.99 9.07 -17.29
C LEU A 241 9.20 10.41 -16.56
N ASP A 242 9.72 11.42 -17.27
CA ASP A 242 10.01 12.74 -16.67
C ASP A 242 8.72 13.50 -16.31
N LYS A 243 7.65 13.30 -17.07
CA LYS A 243 6.34 13.90 -16.77
C LYS A 243 5.72 13.27 -15.52
N LEU A 244 5.81 11.95 -15.35
CA LEU A 244 5.31 11.30 -14.14
C LEU A 244 6.11 11.73 -12.90
N LEU A 245 7.43 11.88 -13.03
CA LEU A 245 8.29 12.45 -11.97
C LEU A 245 7.84 13.86 -11.58
N GLU A 246 7.50 14.72 -12.55
CA GLU A 246 6.99 16.07 -12.29
C GLU A 246 5.63 16.04 -11.59
N LEU A 247 4.70 15.18 -12.04
CA LEU A 247 3.37 15.04 -11.43
C LEU A 247 3.44 14.51 -10.00
N ALA A 248 4.44 13.67 -9.68
CA ALA A 248 4.64 13.11 -8.35
C ALA A 248 5.50 14.01 -7.43
N LYS A 249 6.04 15.14 -7.91
CA LYS A 249 7.09 15.91 -7.21
C LYS A 249 6.74 16.28 -5.76
N ASP A 250 5.48 16.56 -5.47
CA ASP A 250 5.03 17.04 -4.17
C ASP A 250 5.01 15.93 -3.11
N VAL A 251 4.97 14.65 -3.54
CA VAL A 251 5.00 13.48 -2.66
C VAL A 251 6.36 12.76 -2.67
N LEU A 252 7.32 13.23 -3.47
CA LEU A 252 8.66 12.63 -3.51
C LEU A 252 9.58 13.31 -2.48
N PRO A 253 10.00 12.63 -1.39
CA PRO A 253 10.87 13.21 -0.40
C PRO A 253 12.25 13.51 -1.01
N THR A 254 12.80 14.66 -0.62
CA THR A 254 14.15 15.12 -0.91
C THR A 254 14.94 15.20 0.40
N GLN A 255 16.22 15.56 0.32
CA GLN A 255 17.03 15.82 1.53
C GLN A 255 16.43 16.93 2.41
N ALA A 256 15.69 17.87 1.83
CA ALA A 256 15.00 18.91 2.59
C ALA A 256 13.81 18.36 3.42
N ASP A 257 13.38 17.12 3.15
CA ASP A 257 12.29 16.44 3.85
C ASP A 257 12.81 15.38 4.84
N ASP A 258 14.11 15.37 5.16
CA ASP A 258 14.70 14.41 6.12
C ASP A 258 14.04 14.52 7.51
N ASN A 259 13.59 15.72 7.87
CA ASN A 259 12.89 16.04 9.11
C ASN A 259 11.35 15.97 9.00
N ARG A 260 10.79 15.38 7.93
CA ARG A 260 9.33 15.28 7.71
C ARG A 260 8.56 14.53 8.80
N CYS A 261 9.27 13.82 9.69
CA CYS A 261 8.69 13.10 10.81
C CYS A 261 8.73 13.90 12.13
N ASP A 262 9.38 15.06 12.16
CA ASP A 262 9.43 15.94 13.32
C ASP A 262 8.04 16.51 13.58
N SER A 263 7.53 16.31 14.79
CA SER A 263 6.21 16.80 15.18
C SER A 263 6.14 18.32 15.23
N LYS A 264 4.93 18.87 15.03
CA LYS A 264 4.65 20.29 15.30
C LYS A 264 4.63 20.57 16.81
N ASN A 265 4.13 19.61 17.58
CA ASN A 265 4.17 19.63 19.04
C ASN A 265 5.27 18.68 19.53
N GLU A 266 6.35 19.23 20.09
CA GLU A 266 7.47 18.45 20.64
C GLU A 266 7.05 17.52 21.79
N GLU A 267 5.92 17.79 22.44
CA GLU A 267 5.37 16.92 23.50
C GLU A 267 4.47 15.80 22.95
N PHE A 268 4.21 15.76 21.64
CA PHE A 268 3.38 14.73 21.03
C PHE A 268 4.03 13.36 21.17
N THR A 269 3.32 12.43 21.82
CA THR A 269 3.77 11.04 21.96
C THR A 269 3.06 10.19 20.91
N GLU A 270 3.84 9.52 20.07
CA GLU A 270 3.34 8.55 19.11
C GLU A 270 2.54 7.45 19.83
N PRO A 271 1.32 7.11 19.37
CA PRO A 271 0.56 6.02 19.95
C PRO A 271 1.34 4.70 19.79
N PRO A 272 1.16 3.73 20.70
CA PRO A 272 1.78 2.42 20.55
C PRO A 272 1.45 1.84 19.18
N LEU A 273 2.48 1.40 18.46
CA LEU A 273 2.28 0.76 17.17
C LEU A 273 1.36 -0.45 17.35
N ARG A 274 0.19 -0.40 16.71
CA ARG A 274 -0.72 -1.55 16.66
C ARG A 274 -0.08 -2.65 15.82
N GLY A 275 -0.40 -3.91 16.14
CA GLY A 275 0.17 -5.08 15.47
C GLY A 275 -0.08 -5.08 13.95
N PRO A 276 0.62 -5.92 13.18
CA PRO A 276 0.17 -6.23 11.83
C PRO A 276 -1.16 -6.98 11.83
#